data_AF-A0A1I3AAF2-F1
#
_entry.id   AF-A0A1I3AAF2-F1
#
_cell.length_a   1.000
_cell.length_b   1.000
_cell.length_c   1.000
_cell.angle_alpha   90.00
_cell.angle_beta   90.00
_cell.angle_gamma   90.00
#
_symmetry.space_group_name_H-M   'P 1'
#
loop_
_entity.id
_entity.type
_entity.pdbx_description
1 polymer ?
#
loop_
_entity_poly.entity_id
_entity_poly.type
_entity_poly.pdbx_seq_one_letter_code
_entity_poly.pdbx_strand_id
1 'polypeptide(L)'
;MKLGIVGLPNVGKSTLFNSLTKAGAESANYPFCTIDPNVGIVTVPDERLKLLGDMYHSKKVTPAVIEFVDIAGLVKGASKGEGLGNQFLSNIREVDAIVHVVRCFEDDNVVHVDGNINPLRDIETINLELIFSDIEILERRIAKVGKQARMDKTAAKEAALLERVKALLEDGKLAMAFQPEDEDEEAIFASLNLLTAKPVIYAANVSEDDLADDGASNAGVAAVREYAAESGSGVFVICAQIEEEISELEEDEKAMFLEDLGLKESGLDKLVKASYKLLGLISFLTSGEDETRAWTIKIGTKAPQAAGKIHTDFERGFIKAEVVNYKDLLEQGSLAAAREKGLVRMEGKEYVVQDGDNILFRFNV
;
A
#
# COMPACT_ATOMS: atom_id res chain seq x y z
N MET A 1 -4.41 -1.91 6.44
CA MET A 1 -3.74 -0.78 5.76
C MET A 1 -4.41 -0.62 4.43
N LYS A 2 -4.61 0.62 3.99
CA LYS A 2 -5.48 0.93 2.85
C LYS A 2 -4.67 1.56 1.71
N LEU A 3 -4.82 1.05 0.49
CA LEU A 3 -4.31 1.69 -0.71
C LEU A 3 -5.49 2.19 -1.55
N GLY A 4 -5.43 3.45 -1.97
CA GLY A 4 -6.45 4.02 -2.85
C GLY A 4 -6.08 3.86 -4.31
N ILE A 5 -6.95 3.23 -5.10
CA ILE A 5 -6.77 3.14 -6.55
C ILE A 5 -7.34 4.39 -7.20
N VAL A 6 -6.50 5.14 -7.90
CA VAL A 6 -6.85 6.36 -8.61
C VAL A 6 -6.49 6.23 -10.08
N GLY A 7 -7.15 7.02 -10.92
CA GLY A 7 -6.89 7.07 -12.35
C GLY A 7 -7.94 7.92 -13.04
N LEU A 8 -7.61 8.39 -14.24
CA LEU A 8 -8.58 9.08 -15.09
C LEU A 8 -9.69 8.10 -15.54
N PRO A 9 -10.83 8.60 -16.05
CA PRO A 9 -11.82 7.73 -16.68
C PRO A 9 -11.22 6.88 -17.80
N ASN A 10 -11.70 5.65 -17.95
CA ASN A 10 -11.33 4.72 -19.03
C ASN A 10 -9.86 4.25 -19.06
N VAL A 11 -9.14 4.32 -17.93
CA VAL A 11 -7.75 3.79 -17.83
C VAL A 11 -7.67 2.33 -17.39
N GLY A 12 -8.81 1.67 -17.12
CA GLY A 12 -8.87 0.28 -16.62
C GLY A 12 -8.92 0.15 -15.09
N LYS A 13 -9.13 1.26 -14.36
CA LYS A 13 -9.24 1.29 -12.88
C LYS A 13 -10.31 0.33 -12.34
N SER A 14 -11.53 0.40 -12.86
CA SER A 14 -12.64 -0.45 -12.39
C SER A 14 -12.42 -1.92 -12.72
N THR A 15 -11.86 -2.22 -13.89
CA THR A 15 -11.46 -3.59 -14.27
C THR A 15 -10.45 -4.16 -13.29
N LEU A 16 -9.40 -3.38 -12.97
CA LEU A 16 -8.39 -3.77 -11.99
C LEU A 16 -8.99 -3.95 -10.57
N PHE A 17 -9.89 -3.06 -10.15
CA PHE A 17 -10.53 -3.19 -8.84
C PHE A 17 -11.46 -4.41 -8.77
N ASN A 18 -12.18 -4.70 -9.85
CA ASN A 18 -13.04 -5.87 -9.94
C ASN A 18 -12.23 -7.18 -9.88
N SER A 19 -11.07 -7.25 -10.54
CA SER A 19 -10.20 -8.43 -10.44
C SER A 19 -9.64 -8.60 -9.03
N LEU A 20 -9.25 -7.51 -8.36
CA LEU A 20 -8.82 -7.54 -6.94
C LEU A 20 -9.93 -8.04 -6.01
N THR A 21 -11.16 -7.56 -6.18
CA THR A 21 -12.28 -7.95 -5.32
C THR A 21 -12.73 -9.38 -5.54
N LYS A 22 -12.75 -9.88 -6.79
CA LYS A 22 -13.03 -11.28 -7.11
C LYS A 22 -12.00 -12.22 -6.49
N ALA A 23 -10.71 -11.93 -6.70
CA ALA A 23 -9.61 -12.69 -6.09
C ALA A 23 -9.66 -12.65 -4.54
N GLY A 24 -10.16 -11.57 -3.95
CA GLY A 24 -10.37 -11.42 -2.51
C GLY A 24 -11.58 -12.16 -1.95
N ALA A 25 -12.67 -12.25 -2.73
CA ALA A 25 -13.94 -12.83 -2.31
C ALA A 25 -13.85 -14.34 -2.02
N GLU A 26 -13.00 -15.05 -2.74
CA GLU A 26 -12.72 -16.48 -2.51
C GLU A 26 -12.01 -16.73 -1.17
N SER A 27 -11.35 -15.71 -0.60
CA SER A 27 -10.55 -15.84 0.61
C SER A 27 -11.20 -15.26 1.88
N ALA A 28 -12.41 -14.68 1.81
CA ALA A 28 -12.94 -13.83 2.89
C ALA A 28 -14.15 -14.41 3.65
N ASN A 29 -13.88 -15.11 4.76
CA ASN A 29 -14.77 -15.19 5.93
C ASN A 29 -14.17 -14.32 7.06
N TYR A 30 -14.20 -12.99 6.92
CA TYR A 30 -13.71 -12.06 7.96
C TYR A 30 -14.89 -11.44 8.73
N PRO A 31 -15.14 -11.82 10.01
CA PRO A 31 -16.41 -11.53 10.69
C PRO A 31 -16.67 -10.09 11.16
N PHE A 32 -15.89 -9.08 10.77
CA PHE A 32 -15.98 -7.74 11.39
C PHE A 32 -15.80 -6.54 10.45
N CYS A 33 -15.71 -6.75 9.14
CA CYS A 33 -15.64 -5.64 8.19
C CYS A 33 -17.06 -5.28 7.72
N THR A 34 -17.50 -4.05 7.96
CA THR A 34 -18.55 -3.45 7.13
C THR A 34 -17.92 -3.31 5.74
N ILE A 35 -18.31 -4.16 4.79
CA ILE A 35 -17.80 -4.12 3.42
C ILE A 35 -18.45 -2.92 2.74
N ASP A 36 -17.78 -1.77 2.79
CA ASP A 36 -18.06 -0.70 1.85
C ASP A 36 -17.87 -1.28 0.44
N PRO A 37 -18.84 -1.11 -0.48
CA PRO A 37 -18.77 -1.69 -1.82
C PRO A 37 -17.51 -1.29 -2.60
N ASN A 38 -16.81 -0.23 -2.18
CA ASN A 38 -15.59 0.25 -2.82
C ASN A 38 -14.32 -0.24 -2.10
N VAL A 39 -14.39 -1.22 -1.20
CA VAL A 39 -13.22 -1.77 -0.51
C VAL A 39 -13.05 -3.25 -0.85
N GLY A 40 -11.94 -3.58 -1.52
CA GLY A 40 -11.47 -4.93 -1.77
C GLY A 40 -10.41 -5.35 -0.76
N ILE A 41 -10.45 -6.60 -0.32
CA ILE A 41 -9.44 -7.17 0.59
C ILE A 41 -8.69 -8.25 -0.17
N VAL A 42 -7.37 -8.13 -0.29
CA VAL A 42 -6.53 -9.07 -1.03
C VAL A 42 -5.53 -9.70 -0.08
N THR A 43 -5.36 -11.02 -0.18
CA THR A 43 -4.38 -11.77 0.60
C THR A 43 -2.98 -11.54 0.07
N VAL A 44 -2.02 -11.63 0.97
CA VAL A 44 -0.60 -11.47 0.64
C VAL A 44 -0.01 -12.87 0.45
N PRO A 45 0.43 -13.22 -0.77
CA PRO A 45 1.05 -14.52 -1.02
C PRO A 45 2.30 -14.68 -0.14
N ASP A 46 2.30 -15.71 0.71
CA ASP A 46 3.40 -15.99 1.64
C ASP A 46 3.60 -17.49 1.81
N GLU A 47 4.59 -18.04 1.11
CA GLU A 47 4.94 -19.47 1.16
C GLU A 47 5.32 -19.94 2.57
N ARG A 48 5.80 -19.04 3.44
CA ARG A 48 6.21 -19.38 4.81
C ARG A 48 5.03 -19.88 5.63
N LEU A 49 3.83 -19.37 5.37
CA LEU A 49 2.61 -19.79 6.05
C LEU A 49 2.22 -21.22 5.71
N LYS A 50 2.34 -21.60 4.44
CA LYS A 50 2.08 -22.98 4.01
C LYS A 50 3.07 -23.93 4.68
N LEU A 51 4.37 -23.63 4.61
CA LEU A 51 5.42 -24.46 5.21
C LEU A 51 5.23 -24.63 6.73
N LEU A 52 4.96 -23.55 7.45
CA LEU A 52 4.73 -23.59 8.90
C LEU A 52 3.41 -24.26 9.25
N GLY A 53 2.35 -24.02 8.46
CA GLY A 53 1.05 -24.65 8.62
C GLY A 53 1.13 -26.16 8.45
N ASP A 54 1.85 -26.63 7.43
CA ASP A 54 2.09 -28.05 7.19
C ASP A 54 2.91 -28.69 8.32
N MET A 55 3.96 -28.00 8.79
CA MET A 55 4.81 -28.47 9.91
C MET A 55 4.03 -28.63 11.22
N TYR A 56 3.13 -27.68 11.53
CA TYR A 56 2.32 -27.73 12.75
C TYR A 56 0.98 -28.46 12.59
N HIS A 57 0.64 -28.91 11.37
CA HIS A 57 -0.70 -29.38 11.01
C HIS A 57 -1.81 -28.42 11.48
N SER A 58 -1.60 -27.12 11.25
CA SER A 58 -2.49 -26.06 11.70
C SER A 58 -3.91 -26.27 11.14
N LYS A 59 -4.93 -26.21 11.99
CA LYS A 59 -6.34 -26.30 11.56
C LYS A 59 -6.74 -25.16 10.63
N LYS A 60 -6.04 -24.03 10.72
CA LYS A 60 -6.30 -22.82 9.96
C LYS A 60 -5.00 -22.12 9.59
N VAL A 61 -4.91 -21.66 8.34
CA VAL A 61 -3.84 -20.78 7.87
C VAL A 61 -4.44 -19.44 7.49
N THR A 62 -3.98 -18.36 8.10
CA THR A 62 -4.51 -17.01 7.92
C THR A 62 -3.44 -16.08 7.32
N PRO A 63 -3.54 -15.74 6.03
CA PRO A 63 -2.60 -14.82 5.41
C PRO A 63 -2.77 -13.39 5.92
N ALA A 64 -1.73 -12.60 5.71
CA ALA A 64 -1.84 -11.15 5.85
C ALA A 64 -2.71 -10.59 4.72
N VAL A 65 -3.32 -9.43 4.93
CA VAL A 65 -4.23 -8.81 3.96
C VAL A 65 -3.88 -7.35 3.71
N ILE A 66 -4.20 -6.88 2.51
CA ILE A 66 -4.16 -5.47 2.10
C ILE A 66 -5.58 -5.05 1.73
N GLU A 67 -6.00 -3.88 2.19
CA GLU A 67 -7.24 -3.27 1.75
C GLU A 67 -6.96 -2.34 0.56
N PHE A 68 -7.64 -2.56 -0.54
CA PHE A 68 -7.68 -1.65 -1.69
C PHE A 68 -9.01 -0.92 -1.68
N VAL A 69 -8.95 0.39 -1.88
CA VAL A 69 -10.14 1.26 -1.92
C VAL A 69 -10.27 1.79 -3.33
N ASP A 70 -11.39 1.53 -4.00
CA ASP A 70 -11.69 2.14 -5.28
C ASP A 70 -12.05 3.61 -5.05
N ILE A 71 -11.19 4.51 -5.49
CA ILE A 71 -11.51 5.94 -5.47
C ILE A 71 -12.15 6.27 -6.81
N ALA A 72 -13.37 6.82 -6.81
CA ALA A 72 -14.14 7.12 -8.01
C ALA A 72 -13.32 7.87 -9.09
N GLY A 73 -13.58 7.73 -10.40
CA GLY A 73 -12.70 8.36 -11.41
C GLY A 73 -12.49 9.87 -11.20
N LEU A 74 -11.24 10.32 -11.06
CA LEU A 74 -10.94 11.75 -10.92
C LEU A 74 -11.15 12.42 -12.28
N VAL A 75 -11.96 13.46 -12.30
CA VAL A 75 -12.13 14.32 -13.48
C VAL A 75 -11.48 15.67 -13.18
N LYS A 76 -10.93 16.31 -14.22
CA LYS A 76 -10.37 17.66 -14.14
C LYS A 76 -11.39 18.63 -13.50
N GLY A 77 -10.94 19.44 -12.54
CA GLY A 77 -11.78 20.37 -11.78
C GLY A 77 -12.26 19.85 -10.42
N ALA A 78 -11.85 18.66 -9.98
CA ALA A 78 -12.24 18.09 -8.69
C ALA A 78 -11.91 18.99 -7.49
N SER A 79 -10.78 19.70 -7.54
CA SER A 79 -10.33 20.67 -6.52
C SER A 79 -11.16 21.96 -6.47
N LYS A 80 -11.86 22.32 -7.55
CA LYS A 80 -12.70 23.53 -7.62
C LYS A 80 -14.13 23.32 -7.12
N GLY A 81 -14.45 22.12 -6.63
CA GLY A 81 -15.79 21.76 -6.17
C GLY A 81 -16.80 21.55 -7.31
N GLU A 82 -16.35 21.40 -8.55
CA GLU A 82 -17.22 20.98 -9.65
C GLU A 82 -17.50 19.47 -9.51
N GLY A 83 -18.78 19.11 -9.33
CA GLY A 83 -19.22 17.71 -9.21
C GLY A 83 -18.91 17.04 -7.86
N LEU A 84 -18.60 15.74 -7.89
CA LEU A 84 -18.32 14.88 -6.72
C LEU A 84 -16.85 14.95 -6.24
N GLY A 85 -16.03 15.86 -6.77
CA GLY A 85 -14.58 15.91 -6.56
C GLY A 85 -14.12 16.02 -5.10
N ASN A 86 -14.85 16.74 -4.25
CA ASN A 86 -14.51 16.85 -2.83
C ASN A 86 -14.72 15.53 -2.05
N GLN A 87 -15.71 14.72 -2.44
CA GLN A 87 -15.91 13.39 -1.83
C GLN A 87 -14.83 12.40 -2.28
N PHE A 88 -14.33 12.55 -3.51
CA PHE A 88 -13.19 11.78 -3.98
C PHE A 88 -11.92 12.07 -3.16
N LEU A 89 -11.62 13.35 -2.96
CA LEU A 89 -10.41 13.77 -2.23
C LEU A 89 -10.47 13.35 -0.76
N SER A 90 -11.67 13.32 -0.13
CA SER A 90 -11.80 12.79 1.23
C SER A 90 -11.45 11.30 1.31
N ASN A 91 -11.85 10.49 0.32
CA ASN A 91 -11.54 9.07 0.32
C ASN A 91 -10.03 8.82 0.18
N ILE A 92 -9.31 9.63 -0.60
CA ILE A 92 -7.83 9.55 -0.66
C ILE A 92 -7.19 9.90 0.70
N ARG A 93 -7.77 10.83 1.48
CA ARG A 93 -7.19 11.17 2.80
C ARG A 93 -7.20 10.00 3.76
N GLU A 94 -8.12 9.05 3.59
CA GLU A 94 -8.27 7.86 4.42
C GLU A 94 -7.33 6.70 4.05
N VAL A 95 -6.63 6.78 2.92
CA VAL A 95 -5.69 5.73 2.49
C VAL A 95 -4.25 6.07 2.89
N ASP A 96 -3.43 5.03 3.04
CA ASP A 96 -2.02 5.11 3.42
C ASP A 96 -1.10 5.38 2.20
N ALA A 97 -1.48 4.88 1.02
CA ALA A 97 -0.77 5.06 -0.25
C ALA A 97 -1.73 5.06 -1.45
N ILE A 98 -1.24 5.51 -2.60
CA ILE A 98 -1.99 5.65 -3.84
C ILE A 98 -1.45 4.66 -4.88
N VAL A 99 -2.35 3.89 -5.50
CA VAL A 99 -2.09 3.13 -6.71
C VAL A 99 -2.65 3.94 -7.88
N HIS A 100 -1.78 4.52 -8.69
CA HIS A 100 -2.18 5.34 -9.82
C HIS A 100 -2.18 4.50 -11.09
N VAL A 101 -3.37 4.18 -11.59
CA VAL A 101 -3.57 3.46 -12.85
C VAL A 101 -3.43 4.42 -14.03
N VAL A 102 -2.44 4.15 -14.88
CA VAL A 102 -2.08 4.99 -16.02
C VAL A 102 -2.25 4.19 -17.31
N ARG A 103 -3.03 4.71 -18.25
CA ARG A 103 -3.30 4.05 -19.53
C ARG A 103 -2.07 4.13 -20.44
N CYS A 104 -1.53 2.97 -20.81
CA CYS A 104 -0.42 2.80 -21.74
C CYS A 104 -0.78 1.92 -22.95
N PHE A 105 -2.07 1.69 -23.22
CA PHE A 105 -2.56 0.91 -24.36
C PHE A 105 -3.44 1.76 -25.29
N GLU A 106 -3.37 1.46 -26.58
CA GLU A 106 -4.30 1.96 -27.61
C GLU A 106 -5.45 0.97 -27.80
N ASP A 107 -6.67 1.48 -27.92
CA ASP A 107 -7.86 0.70 -28.25
C ASP A 107 -8.87 1.64 -28.90
N ASP A 108 -9.24 1.34 -30.16
CA ASP A 108 -10.18 2.13 -30.97
C ASP A 108 -11.59 2.21 -30.35
N ASN A 109 -11.93 1.27 -29.46
CA ASN A 109 -13.23 1.23 -28.78
C ASN A 109 -13.26 2.05 -27.49
N VAL A 110 -12.10 2.53 -27.00
CA VAL A 110 -11.97 3.18 -25.70
C VAL A 110 -11.50 4.62 -25.87
N VAL A 111 -12.44 5.56 -25.76
CA VAL A 111 -12.16 6.99 -25.89
C VAL A 111 -11.41 7.54 -24.67
N HIS A 112 -10.29 8.23 -24.93
CA HIS A 112 -9.57 8.98 -23.91
C HIS A 112 -10.26 10.32 -23.62
N VAL A 113 -10.27 10.77 -22.37
CA VAL A 113 -10.97 12.01 -21.96
C VAL A 113 -10.48 13.26 -22.71
N ASP A 114 -9.20 13.31 -23.06
CA ASP A 114 -8.58 14.39 -23.82
C ASP A 114 -8.40 14.06 -25.32
N GLY A 115 -8.99 12.96 -25.81
CA GLY A 115 -8.99 12.56 -27.22
C GLY A 115 -7.72 11.88 -27.74
N ASN A 116 -6.59 11.97 -27.03
CA ASN A 116 -5.37 11.19 -27.29
C ASN A 116 -4.77 10.66 -25.99
N ILE A 117 -4.03 9.55 -26.08
CA ILE A 117 -3.38 8.91 -24.94
C ILE A 117 -2.04 9.61 -24.67
N ASN A 118 -1.81 10.05 -23.43
CA ASN A 118 -0.53 10.58 -23.00
C ASN A 118 -0.35 10.31 -21.49
N PRO A 119 0.37 9.23 -21.12
CA PRO A 119 0.55 8.82 -19.73
C PRO A 119 1.05 9.93 -18.80
N LEU A 120 2.01 10.76 -19.26
CA LEU A 120 2.60 11.81 -18.43
C LEU A 120 1.63 12.96 -18.17
N ARG A 121 0.87 13.37 -19.20
CA ARG A 121 -0.17 14.39 -19.03
C ARG A 121 -1.26 13.89 -18.08
N ASP A 122 -1.61 12.62 -18.16
CA ASP A 122 -2.65 12.04 -17.32
C ASP A 122 -2.18 11.99 -15.85
N ILE A 123 -0.91 11.64 -15.62
CA ILE A 123 -0.27 11.71 -14.29
C ILE A 123 -0.28 13.15 -13.76
N GLU A 124 0.17 14.11 -14.58
CA GLU A 124 0.22 15.53 -14.21
C GLU A 124 -1.17 16.07 -13.87
N THR A 125 -2.20 15.68 -14.62
CA THR A 125 -3.58 16.10 -14.40
C THR A 125 -4.06 15.71 -13.00
N ILE A 126 -3.82 14.46 -12.58
CA ILE A 126 -4.20 14.00 -11.23
C ILE A 126 -3.34 14.70 -10.17
N ASN A 127 -2.03 14.80 -10.38
CA ASN A 127 -1.12 15.45 -9.43
C ASN A 127 -1.52 16.91 -9.16
N LEU A 128 -1.88 17.68 -10.21
CA LEU A 128 -2.33 19.06 -10.06
C LEU A 128 -3.60 19.18 -9.21
N GLU A 129 -4.56 18.26 -9.36
CA GLU A 129 -5.77 18.28 -8.54
C GLU A 129 -5.48 17.97 -7.06
N LEU A 130 -4.55 17.05 -6.79
CA LEU A 130 -4.07 16.78 -5.42
C LEU A 130 -3.33 17.99 -4.84
N ILE A 131 -2.45 18.60 -5.63
CA ILE A 131 -1.71 19.83 -5.28
C ILE A 131 -2.69 20.95 -4.92
N PHE A 132 -3.69 21.22 -5.74
CA PHE A 132 -4.66 22.30 -5.49
C PHE A 132 -5.45 22.05 -4.19
N SER A 133 -5.83 20.80 -3.92
CA SER A 133 -6.49 20.45 -2.66
C SER A 133 -5.61 20.69 -1.44
N ASP A 134 -4.33 20.33 -1.53
CA ASP A 134 -3.38 20.55 -0.44
C ASP A 134 -3.04 22.03 -0.23
N ILE A 135 -2.90 22.81 -1.30
CA ILE A 135 -2.73 24.28 -1.22
C ILE A 135 -3.90 24.91 -0.47
N GLU A 136 -5.15 24.54 -0.77
CA GLU A 136 -6.32 25.10 -0.08
C GLU A 136 -6.31 24.81 1.43
N ILE A 137 -5.77 23.66 1.85
CA ILE A 137 -5.61 23.30 3.26
C ILE A 137 -4.49 24.12 3.90
N LEU A 138 -3.34 24.23 3.22
CA LEU A 138 -2.22 25.02 3.69
C LEU A 138 -2.62 26.48 3.89
N GLU A 139 -3.33 27.09 2.93
CA GLU A 139 -3.81 28.47 3.04
C GLU A 139 -4.72 28.70 4.25
N ARG A 140 -5.67 27.78 4.49
CA ARG A 140 -6.54 27.83 5.67
C ARG A 140 -5.73 27.72 6.97
N ARG A 141 -4.72 26.84 7.01
CA ARG A 141 -3.86 26.65 8.19
C ARG A 141 -2.94 27.85 8.42
N ILE A 142 -2.31 28.38 7.38
CA ILE A 142 -1.49 29.60 7.40
C ILE A 142 -2.29 30.79 7.93
N ALA A 143 -3.52 31.01 7.44
CA ALA A 143 -4.36 32.12 7.90
C ALA A 143 -4.70 32.03 9.41
N LYS A 144 -4.82 30.81 9.94
CA LYS A 144 -5.08 30.55 11.37
C LYS A 144 -3.82 30.76 12.22
N VAL A 145 -2.71 30.13 11.82
CA VAL A 145 -1.43 30.13 12.56
C VAL A 145 -0.75 31.49 12.49
N GLY A 146 -0.84 32.20 11.35
CA GLY A 146 -0.20 33.50 11.15
C GLY A 146 -0.63 34.58 12.15
N LYS A 147 -1.85 34.50 12.69
CA LYS A 147 -2.31 35.40 13.78
C LYS A 147 -1.58 35.12 15.09
N GLN A 148 -1.27 33.86 15.37
CA GLN A 148 -0.61 33.39 16.59
C GLN A 148 0.92 33.54 16.51
N ALA A 149 1.50 33.39 15.32
CA ALA A 149 2.93 33.50 15.03
C ALA A 149 3.57 34.82 15.48
N ARG A 150 2.79 35.91 15.61
CA ARG A 150 3.30 37.20 16.07
C ARG A 150 3.68 37.21 17.56
N MET A 151 3.14 36.28 18.35
CA MET A 151 3.31 36.24 19.81
C MET A 151 3.91 34.92 20.29
N ASP A 152 3.90 33.87 19.47
CA ASP A 152 4.35 32.53 19.82
C ASP A 152 5.40 32.02 18.82
N LYS A 153 6.57 31.61 19.33
CA LYS A 153 7.70 31.13 18.52
C LYS A 153 7.42 29.78 17.84
N THR A 154 6.65 28.91 18.49
CA THR A 154 6.25 27.61 17.94
C THR A 154 5.29 27.82 16.77
N ALA A 155 4.31 28.72 16.93
CA ALA A 155 3.41 29.10 15.84
C ALA A 155 4.16 29.80 14.69
N ALA A 156 5.20 30.58 14.98
CA ALA A 156 6.05 31.18 13.95
C ALA A 156 6.83 30.12 13.15
N LYS A 157 7.35 29.08 13.81
CA LYS A 157 8.02 27.95 13.17
C LYS A 157 7.05 27.17 12.27
N GLU A 158 5.85 26.85 12.77
CA GLU A 158 4.81 26.20 11.97
C GLU A 158 4.44 27.04 10.74
N ALA A 159 4.21 28.35 10.90
CA ALA A 159 3.89 29.22 9.76
C ALA A 159 4.99 29.23 8.69
N ALA A 160 6.26 29.28 9.10
CA ALA A 160 7.38 29.26 8.15
C ALA A 160 7.47 27.93 7.37
N LEU A 161 7.23 26.80 8.04
CA LEU A 161 7.15 25.49 7.39
C LEU A 161 5.99 25.45 6.39
N LEU A 162 4.80 25.90 6.78
CA LEU A 162 3.61 25.86 5.91
C LEU A 162 3.82 26.67 4.63
N GLU A 163 4.46 27.83 4.71
CA GLU A 163 4.79 28.66 3.54
C GLU A 163 5.81 27.99 2.62
N ARG A 164 6.83 27.31 3.17
CA ARG A 164 7.80 26.54 2.38
C ARG A 164 7.14 25.36 1.65
N VAL A 165 6.29 24.61 2.34
CA VAL A 165 5.53 23.51 1.72
C VAL A 165 4.59 24.05 0.63
N LYS A 166 3.89 25.16 0.90
CA LYS A 166 3.01 25.80 -0.09
C LYS A 166 3.78 26.22 -1.34
N ALA A 167 4.93 26.88 -1.17
CA ALA A 167 5.76 27.30 -2.30
C ALA A 167 6.26 26.12 -3.15
N LEU A 168 6.59 24.99 -2.52
CA LEU A 168 6.92 23.74 -3.24
C LEU A 168 5.75 23.27 -4.11
N LEU A 169 4.53 23.26 -3.55
CA LEU A 169 3.33 22.86 -4.25
C LEU A 169 2.96 23.82 -5.41
N GLU A 170 3.15 25.13 -5.21
CA GLU A 170 2.94 26.15 -6.25
C GLU A 170 3.92 26.01 -7.43
N ASP A 171 5.10 25.43 -7.21
CA ASP A 171 6.09 25.06 -8.25
C ASP A 171 5.73 23.74 -8.97
N GLY A 172 4.56 23.16 -8.69
CA GLY A 172 4.08 21.91 -9.29
C GLY A 172 4.72 20.64 -8.72
N LYS A 173 5.52 20.75 -7.65
CA LYS A 173 6.16 19.61 -6.99
C LYS A 173 5.27 19.01 -5.91
N LEU A 174 5.31 17.69 -5.76
CA LEU A 174 4.55 16.99 -4.73
C LEU A 174 5.13 17.21 -3.33
N ALA A 175 4.29 17.26 -2.30
CA ALA A 175 4.75 17.40 -0.92
C ALA A 175 5.68 16.27 -0.46
N MET A 176 5.63 15.10 -1.09
CA MET A 176 6.57 13.99 -0.84
C MET A 176 8.04 14.40 -1.01
N ALA A 177 8.33 15.36 -1.89
CA ALA A 177 9.69 15.85 -2.11
C ALA A 177 10.15 16.86 -1.02
N PHE A 178 9.26 17.26 -0.12
CA PHE A 178 9.59 18.19 0.96
C PHE A 178 10.48 17.51 2.00
N GLN A 179 11.54 18.20 2.42
CA GLN A 179 12.46 17.74 3.45
C GLN A 179 12.32 18.64 4.69
N PRO A 180 11.70 18.13 5.77
CA PRO A 180 11.73 18.78 7.08
C PRO A 180 13.17 18.95 7.59
N GLU A 181 13.45 20.06 8.27
CA GLU A 181 14.80 20.37 8.75
C GLU A 181 15.12 19.73 10.11
N ASP A 182 14.09 19.44 10.91
CA ASP A 182 14.21 18.85 12.24
C ASP A 182 12.97 18.03 12.65
N GLU A 183 13.05 17.35 13.81
CA GLU A 183 11.99 16.47 14.33
C GLU A 183 10.66 17.21 14.59
N ASP A 184 10.70 18.51 14.95
CA ASP A 184 9.46 19.28 15.14
C ASP A 184 8.81 19.55 13.79
N GLU A 185 9.60 19.92 12.77
CA GLU A 185 9.11 20.12 11.41
C GLU A 185 8.52 18.83 10.85
N GLU A 186 9.16 17.69 11.09
CA GLU A 186 8.67 16.37 10.68
C GLU A 186 7.32 16.05 11.33
N ALA A 187 7.18 16.29 12.63
CA ALA A 187 5.92 16.10 13.35
C ALA A 187 4.80 17.02 12.83
N ILE A 188 5.11 18.31 12.56
CA ILE A 188 4.16 19.26 12.00
C ILE A 188 3.73 18.81 10.59
N PHE A 189 4.69 18.47 9.73
CA PHE A 189 4.44 18.04 8.35
C PHE A 189 3.58 16.77 8.31
N ALA A 190 3.91 15.77 9.12
CA ALA A 190 3.11 14.56 9.26
C ALA A 190 1.67 14.85 9.72
N SER A 191 1.48 15.85 10.60
CA SER A 191 0.15 16.27 11.08
C SER A 191 -0.74 16.90 10.00
N LEU A 192 -0.17 17.32 8.87
CA LEU A 192 -0.92 17.96 7.78
C LEU A 192 -1.79 16.96 7.02
N ASN A 193 -1.41 15.67 7.00
CA ASN A 193 -2.03 14.61 6.20
C ASN A 193 -2.30 15.06 4.74
N LEU A 194 -1.28 15.66 4.11
CA LEU A 194 -1.33 16.12 2.72
C LEU A 194 -1.50 14.93 1.79
N LEU A 195 -2.29 15.10 0.74
CA LEU A 195 -2.53 14.08 -0.28
C LEU A 195 -1.24 13.79 -1.06
N THR A 196 -0.53 14.84 -1.44
CA THR A 196 0.71 14.81 -2.23
C THR A 196 1.93 14.34 -1.44
N ALA A 197 1.78 14.07 -0.14
CA ALA A 197 2.81 13.45 0.70
C ALA A 197 2.68 11.91 0.76
N LYS A 198 1.58 11.35 0.26
CA LYS A 198 1.33 9.89 0.32
C LYS A 198 2.17 9.15 -0.72
N PRO A 199 2.79 8.00 -0.38
CA PRO A 199 3.47 7.11 -1.33
C PRO A 199 2.60 6.78 -2.54
N VAL A 200 3.19 6.84 -3.73
CA VAL A 200 2.53 6.51 -5.00
C VAL A 200 3.25 5.35 -5.67
N ILE A 201 2.49 4.38 -6.15
CA ILE A 201 2.93 3.37 -7.13
C ILE A 201 2.12 3.53 -8.42
N TYR A 202 2.79 3.48 -9.56
CA TYR A 202 2.15 3.57 -10.86
C TYR A 202 1.87 2.17 -11.41
N ALA A 203 0.61 1.92 -11.75
CA ALA A 203 0.15 0.74 -12.47
C ALA A 203 0.03 1.11 -13.94
N ALA A 204 1.07 0.82 -14.73
CA ALA A 204 1.06 1.08 -16.17
C ALA A 204 0.22 0.00 -16.86
N ASN A 205 -1.01 0.35 -17.20
CA ASN A 205 -1.96 -0.58 -17.81
C ASN A 205 -1.72 -0.67 -19.32
N VAL A 206 -1.38 -1.85 -19.82
CA VAL A 206 -1.00 -2.13 -21.21
C VAL A 206 -1.93 -3.16 -21.85
N SER A 207 -1.76 -3.41 -23.16
CA SER A 207 -2.38 -4.54 -23.84
C SER A 207 -1.65 -5.85 -23.51
N GLU A 208 -2.26 -6.98 -23.86
CA GLU A 208 -1.69 -8.32 -23.65
C GLU A 208 -0.30 -8.47 -24.29
N ASP A 209 -0.11 -7.96 -25.51
CA ASP A 209 1.14 -8.07 -26.28
C ASP A 209 2.36 -7.49 -25.54
N ASP A 210 2.15 -6.50 -24.67
CA ASP A 210 3.20 -5.83 -23.90
C ASP A 210 3.50 -6.53 -22.55
N LEU A 211 2.77 -7.58 -22.18
CA LEU A 211 2.98 -8.27 -20.89
C LEU A 211 4.27 -9.10 -20.88
N ALA A 212 4.57 -9.77 -21.99
CA ALA A 212 5.65 -10.77 -22.08
C ALA A 212 7.04 -10.16 -21.84
N ASP A 213 7.24 -8.89 -22.19
CA ASP A 213 8.50 -8.16 -21.97
C ASP A 213 8.41 -7.13 -20.84
N ASP A 214 7.35 -7.19 -20.02
CA ASP A 214 7.05 -6.23 -18.95
C ASP A 214 7.04 -4.78 -19.49
N GLY A 215 6.39 -4.57 -20.63
CA GLY A 215 6.21 -3.29 -21.31
C GLY A 215 7.51 -2.63 -21.76
N ALA A 216 8.57 -3.40 -22.00
CA ALA A 216 9.87 -2.85 -22.39
C ALA A 216 9.83 -2.22 -23.79
N SER A 217 9.03 -2.75 -24.72
CA SER A 217 8.77 -2.14 -26.02
C SER A 217 7.77 -0.98 -26.00
N ASN A 218 7.03 -0.79 -24.91
CA ASN A 218 5.97 0.21 -24.82
C ASN A 218 6.52 1.59 -24.41
N ALA A 219 6.42 2.56 -25.33
CA ALA A 219 6.91 3.92 -25.10
C ALA A 219 6.22 4.64 -23.93
N GLY A 220 4.94 4.35 -23.69
CA GLY A 220 4.19 4.88 -22.56
C GLY A 220 4.73 4.36 -21.22
N VAL A 221 4.99 3.06 -21.13
CA VAL A 221 5.60 2.43 -19.94
C VAL A 221 6.98 3.00 -19.67
N ALA A 222 7.80 3.17 -20.71
CA ALA A 222 9.13 3.77 -20.58
C ALA A 222 9.07 5.19 -20.00
N ALA A 223 8.16 6.03 -20.49
CA ALA A 223 7.96 7.38 -19.99
C ALA A 223 7.49 7.39 -18.52
N VAL A 224 6.57 6.49 -18.14
CA VAL A 224 6.10 6.37 -16.74
C VAL A 224 7.23 5.92 -15.82
N ARG A 225 8.08 4.98 -16.25
CA ARG A 225 9.26 4.52 -15.49
C ARG A 225 10.27 5.63 -15.26
N GLU A 226 10.56 6.43 -16.30
CA GLU A 226 11.48 7.57 -16.19
C GLU A 226 10.95 8.61 -15.19
N TYR A 227 9.68 9.00 -15.34
CA TYR A 227 9.02 9.94 -14.43
C TYR A 227 9.00 9.44 -12.98
N ALA A 228 8.62 8.18 -12.76
CA ALA A 228 8.54 7.60 -11.43
C ALA A 228 9.92 7.47 -10.74
N ALA A 229 10.99 7.29 -11.52
CA ALA A 229 12.35 7.22 -10.98
C ALA A 229 12.79 8.56 -10.37
N GLU A 230 12.35 9.69 -10.91
CA GLU A 230 12.65 11.03 -10.36
C GLU A 230 12.04 11.23 -8.96
N SER A 231 10.87 10.65 -8.70
CA SER A 231 10.17 10.73 -7.42
C SER A 231 10.43 9.55 -6.49
N GLY A 232 11.23 8.56 -6.91
CA GLY A 232 11.44 7.31 -6.17
C GLY A 232 10.21 6.41 -6.08
N SER A 233 9.22 6.62 -6.95
CA SER A 233 7.98 5.85 -7.02
C SER A 233 8.19 4.52 -7.75
N GLY A 234 7.48 3.48 -7.31
CA GLY A 234 7.46 2.21 -8.01
C GLY A 234 6.61 2.26 -9.28
N VAL A 235 6.97 1.44 -10.27
CA VAL A 235 6.13 1.16 -11.45
C VAL A 235 6.01 -0.33 -11.62
N PHE A 236 4.81 -0.81 -11.92
CA PHE A 236 4.59 -2.17 -12.40
C PHE A 236 3.69 -2.14 -13.63
N VAL A 237 3.91 -3.11 -14.51
CA VAL A 237 3.13 -3.30 -15.72
C VAL A 237 2.02 -4.29 -15.44
N ILE A 238 0.83 -3.99 -15.95
CA ILE A 238 -0.36 -4.82 -15.78
C ILE A 238 -1.20 -4.75 -17.04
N CYS A 239 -1.97 -5.80 -17.32
CA CYS A 239 -3.07 -5.74 -18.27
C CYS A 239 -4.34 -6.03 -17.49
N ALA A 240 -5.16 -5.01 -17.27
CA ALA A 240 -6.36 -5.15 -16.45
C ALA A 240 -7.33 -6.20 -17.01
N GLN A 241 -7.40 -6.35 -18.34
CA GLN A 241 -8.25 -7.36 -19.00
C GLN A 241 -7.78 -8.78 -18.67
N ILE A 242 -6.48 -9.06 -18.82
CA ILE A 242 -5.91 -10.36 -18.46
C ILE A 242 -6.06 -10.66 -16.97
N GLU A 243 -5.92 -9.68 -16.08
CA GLU A 243 -6.19 -9.92 -14.65
C GLU A 243 -7.66 -10.22 -14.36
N GLU A 244 -8.59 -9.65 -15.12
CA GLU A 244 -10.02 -9.99 -15.01
C GLU A 244 -10.26 -11.44 -15.42
N GLU A 245 -9.67 -11.89 -16.53
CA GLU A 245 -9.74 -13.30 -16.96
C GLU A 245 -9.12 -14.24 -15.93
N ILE A 246 -7.93 -13.92 -15.43
CA ILE A 246 -7.24 -14.70 -14.37
C ILE A 246 -8.10 -14.81 -13.11
N SER A 247 -8.86 -13.76 -12.77
CA SER A 247 -9.72 -13.77 -11.57
C SER A 247 -10.94 -14.68 -11.65
N GLU A 248 -11.21 -15.26 -12.82
CA GLU A 248 -12.31 -16.20 -13.06
C GLU A 248 -11.82 -17.66 -13.19
N LEU A 249 -10.50 -17.87 -13.12
CA LEU A 249 -9.87 -19.19 -13.22
C LEU A 249 -9.60 -19.78 -11.84
N GLU A 250 -9.70 -21.10 -11.75
CA GLU A 250 -9.27 -21.86 -10.56
C GLU A 250 -7.73 -21.88 -10.46
N GLU A 251 -7.18 -22.21 -9.27
CA GLU A 251 -5.72 -22.13 -9.02
C GLU A 251 -4.86 -22.94 -10.02
N ASP A 252 -5.33 -24.12 -10.43
CA ASP A 252 -4.63 -24.99 -11.38
C ASP A 252 -4.70 -24.48 -12.83
N GLU A 253 -5.83 -23.90 -13.22
CA GLU A 253 -6.01 -23.25 -14.52
C GLU A 253 -5.21 -21.95 -14.62
N LYS A 254 -5.18 -21.16 -13.54
CA LYS A 254 -4.40 -19.92 -13.44
C LYS A 254 -2.91 -20.16 -13.71
N ALA A 255 -2.35 -21.24 -13.15
CA ALA A 255 -0.93 -21.56 -13.34
C ALA A 255 -0.60 -21.87 -14.81
N MET A 256 -1.46 -22.65 -15.48
CA MET A 256 -1.30 -22.97 -16.90
C MET A 256 -1.46 -21.72 -17.77
N PHE A 257 -2.46 -20.89 -17.48
CA PHE A 257 -2.74 -19.66 -18.23
C PHE A 257 -1.58 -18.66 -18.16
N LEU A 258 -0.99 -18.48 -16.97
CA LEU A 258 0.21 -17.65 -16.80
C LEU A 258 1.40 -18.21 -17.58
N GLU A 259 1.60 -19.53 -17.58
CA GLU A 259 2.69 -20.18 -18.33
C GLU A 259 2.53 -19.97 -19.84
N ASP A 260 1.32 -20.10 -20.37
CA ASP A 260 1.01 -19.87 -21.79
C ASP A 260 1.28 -18.42 -22.22
N LEU A 261 1.05 -17.44 -21.33
CA LEU A 261 1.39 -16.03 -21.54
C LEU A 261 2.88 -15.71 -21.28
N GLY A 262 3.68 -16.68 -20.84
CA GLY A 262 5.09 -16.49 -20.48
C GLY A 262 5.30 -15.71 -19.18
N LEU A 263 4.29 -15.65 -18.32
CA LEU A 263 4.28 -14.93 -17.05
C LEU A 263 4.56 -15.87 -15.88
N LYS A 264 5.33 -15.39 -14.90
CA LYS A 264 5.64 -16.16 -13.67
C LYS A 264 4.67 -15.93 -12.54
N GLU A 265 4.02 -14.77 -12.53
CA GLU A 265 3.11 -14.30 -11.50
C GLU A 265 2.14 -13.31 -12.13
N SER A 266 0.96 -13.14 -11.55
CA SER A 266 -0.02 -12.19 -12.07
C SER A 266 0.34 -10.74 -11.71
N GLY A 267 -0.24 -9.78 -12.43
CA GLY A 267 -0.13 -8.35 -12.13
C GLY A 267 -0.63 -7.99 -10.73
N LEU A 268 -1.65 -8.68 -10.22
CA LEU A 268 -2.10 -8.50 -8.83
C LEU A 268 -1.04 -8.94 -7.81
N ASP A 269 -0.35 -10.06 -8.06
CA ASP A 269 0.74 -10.53 -7.18
C ASP A 269 1.90 -9.52 -7.17
N LYS A 270 2.25 -8.96 -8.34
CA LYS A 270 3.22 -7.86 -8.46
C LYS A 270 2.77 -6.63 -7.66
N LEU A 271 1.51 -6.23 -7.77
CA LEU A 271 0.95 -5.08 -7.06
C LEU A 271 1.03 -5.28 -5.54
N VAL A 272 0.65 -6.45 -5.04
CA VAL A 272 0.68 -6.76 -3.59
C VAL A 272 2.12 -6.70 -3.04
N LYS A 273 3.08 -7.32 -3.73
CA LYS A 273 4.50 -7.30 -3.35
C LYS A 273 5.08 -5.88 -3.37
N ALA A 274 4.80 -5.13 -4.43
CA ALA A 274 5.27 -3.76 -4.56
C ALA A 274 4.64 -2.84 -3.50
N SER A 275 3.37 -3.05 -3.16
CA SER A 275 2.67 -2.32 -2.09
C SER A 275 3.29 -2.57 -0.71
N TYR A 276 3.66 -3.82 -0.38
CA TYR A 276 4.37 -4.15 0.86
C TYR A 276 5.69 -3.42 0.96
N LYS A 277 6.48 -3.45 -0.11
CA LYS A 277 7.77 -2.77 -0.17
C LYS A 277 7.61 -1.25 -0.03
N LEU A 278 6.67 -0.65 -0.77
CA LEU A 278 6.42 0.80 -0.76
C LEU A 278 6.03 1.30 0.63
N LEU A 279 5.15 0.57 1.31
CA LEU A 279 4.67 0.92 2.65
C LEU A 279 5.65 0.54 3.77
N GLY A 280 6.81 -0.05 3.41
CA GLY A 280 7.81 -0.52 4.38
C GLY A 280 7.23 -1.57 5.33
N LEU A 281 6.48 -2.53 4.78
CA LEU A 281 5.78 -3.56 5.53
C LEU A 281 6.57 -4.86 5.57
N ILE A 282 6.47 -5.52 6.71
CA ILE A 282 6.97 -6.88 6.95
C ILE A 282 5.88 -7.68 7.68
N SER A 283 6.05 -8.99 7.70
CA SER A 283 5.14 -9.88 8.42
C SER A 283 5.89 -10.66 9.48
N PHE A 284 5.42 -10.57 10.72
CA PHE A 284 5.76 -11.57 11.73
C PHE A 284 4.70 -12.66 11.74
N LEU A 285 5.07 -13.84 12.23
CA LEU A 285 4.27 -15.05 12.15
C LEU A 285 3.93 -15.54 13.56
N THR A 286 2.76 -16.16 13.70
CA THR A 286 2.40 -16.95 14.87
C THR A 286 1.97 -18.32 14.36
N SER A 287 2.55 -19.40 14.87
CA SER A 287 2.23 -20.76 14.39
C SER A 287 2.00 -21.75 15.53
N GLY A 288 1.02 -22.62 15.35
CA GLY A 288 0.69 -23.73 16.24
C GLY A 288 -0.41 -24.62 15.66
N GLU A 289 -0.87 -25.61 16.42
CA GLU A 289 -1.89 -26.57 15.95
C GLU A 289 -3.23 -25.91 15.61
N ASP A 290 -3.62 -24.83 16.30
CA ASP A 290 -4.90 -24.17 16.05
C ASP A 290 -4.84 -23.22 14.85
N GLU A 291 -3.81 -22.37 14.76
CA GLU A 291 -3.69 -21.39 13.68
C GLU A 291 -2.21 -21.10 13.35
N THR A 292 -1.92 -20.99 12.06
CA THR A 292 -0.71 -20.34 11.54
C THR A 292 -1.12 -19.05 10.82
N ARG A 293 -0.58 -17.91 11.27
CA ARG A 293 -1.04 -16.59 10.83
C ARG A 293 0.10 -15.61 10.60
N ALA A 294 -0.02 -14.80 9.55
CA ALA A 294 0.83 -13.65 9.30
C ALA A 294 0.19 -12.37 9.84
N TRP A 295 1.02 -11.52 10.44
CA TRP A 295 0.63 -10.24 11.02
C TRP A 295 1.47 -9.12 10.41
N THR A 296 0.81 -8.18 9.75
CA THR A 296 1.47 -7.05 9.08
C THR A 296 1.86 -5.95 10.05
N ILE A 297 3.11 -5.53 9.99
CA ILE A 297 3.68 -4.41 10.76
C ILE A 297 4.60 -3.56 9.86
N LYS A 298 4.91 -2.34 10.28
CA LYS A 298 5.92 -1.51 9.62
C LYS A 298 7.33 -1.92 10.06
N ILE A 299 8.30 -1.81 9.18
CA ILE A 299 9.72 -1.94 9.54
C ILE A 299 10.03 -0.98 10.70
N GLY A 300 10.77 -1.47 11.70
CA GLY A 300 11.08 -0.69 12.92
C GLY A 300 10.06 -0.85 14.05
N THR A 301 8.94 -1.56 13.83
CA THR A 301 7.95 -1.83 14.89
C THR A 301 8.58 -2.65 16.02
N LYS A 302 8.42 -2.18 17.27
CA LYS A 302 8.95 -2.87 18.45
C LYS A 302 8.04 -4.01 18.89
N ALA A 303 8.59 -4.99 19.62
CA ALA A 303 7.87 -6.17 20.09
C ALA A 303 6.54 -5.88 20.83
N PRO A 304 6.43 -4.89 21.73
CA PRO A 304 5.15 -4.57 22.38
C PRO A 304 4.08 -4.09 21.38
N GLN A 305 4.48 -3.25 20.41
CA GLN A 305 3.58 -2.72 19.40
C GLN A 305 3.11 -3.81 18.43
N ALA A 306 4.01 -4.75 18.08
CA ALA A 306 3.68 -5.93 17.30
C ALA A 306 2.68 -6.83 18.05
N ALA A 307 2.86 -7.01 19.36
CA ALA A 307 1.91 -7.73 20.21
C ALA A 307 0.52 -7.05 20.22
N GLY A 308 0.50 -5.72 20.22
CA GLY A 308 -0.71 -4.90 20.11
C GLY A 308 -1.53 -5.15 18.84
N LYS A 309 -0.91 -5.63 17.75
CA LYS A 309 -1.62 -6.04 16.53
C LYS A 309 -2.47 -7.29 16.72
N ILE A 310 -2.11 -8.16 17.66
CA ILE A 310 -2.91 -9.32 18.04
C ILE A 310 -4.08 -8.87 18.91
N HIS A 311 -3.76 -8.13 19.98
CA HIS A 311 -4.74 -7.56 20.89
C HIS A 311 -4.13 -6.40 21.67
N THR A 312 -4.91 -5.35 21.95
CA THR A 312 -4.43 -4.15 22.67
C THR A 312 -3.95 -4.46 24.10
N ASP A 313 -4.52 -5.48 24.75
CA ASP A 313 -4.07 -5.93 26.07
C ASP A 313 -2.66 -6.54 26.05
N PHE A 314 -2.24 -7.16 24.95
CA PHE A 314 -0.89 -7.74 24.85
C PHE A 314 0.18 -6.64 24.87
N GLU A 315 -0.10 -5.49 24.26
CA GLU A 315 0.82 -4.35 24.28
C GLU A 315 0.91 -3.74 25.69
N ARG A 316 -0.24 -3.54 26.35
CA ARG A 316 -0.29 -3.00 27.72
C ARG A 316 0.36 -3.93 28.74
N GLY A 317 0.08 -5.21 28.63
CA GLY A 317 0.55 -6.27 29.51
C GLY A 317 1.89 -6.87 29.11
N PHE A 318 2.59 -6.34 28.09
CA PHE A 318 3.78 -6.95 27.52
C PHE A 318 4.87 -7.19 28.57
N ILE A 319 5.33 -8.44 28.66
CA ILE A 319 6.46 -8.85 29.50
C ILE A 319 7.69 -9.11 28.63
N LYS A 320 7.62 -10.08 27.72
CA LYS A 320 8.69 -10.51 26.81
C LYS A 320 8.10 -11.18 25.56
N ALA A 321 8.92 -11.31 24.53
CA ALA A 321 8.60 -12.09 23.33
C ALA A 321 9.58 -13.26 23.19
N GLU A 322 9.07 -14.48 22.99
CA GLU A 322 9.85 -15.61 22.48
C GLU A 322 9.92 -15.51 20.97
N VAL A 323 11.11 -15.30 20.42
CA VAL A 323 11.32 -15.03 18.99
C VAL A 323 12.23 -16.09 18.39
N VAL A 324 11.82 -16.67 17.27
CA VAL A 324 12.63 -17.59 16.47
C VAL A 324 12.43 -17.27 14.98
N ASN A 325 13.49 -17.32 14.18
CA ASN A 325 13.33 -17.14 12.75
C ASN A 325 12.56 -18.32 12.13
N TYR A 326 11.68 -18.07 11.17
CA TYR A 326 10.89 -19.15 10.56
C TYR A 326 11.76 -20.25 9.93
N LYS A 327 12.93 -19.91 9.35
CA LYS A 327 13.83 -20.89 8.74
C LYS A 327 14.38 -21.84 9.78
N ASP A 328 14.92 -21.28 10.86
CA ASP A 328 15.43 -22.04 11.99
C ASP A 328 14.35 -22.95 12.59
N LEU A 329 13.12 -22.42 12.70
CA LEU A 329 11.99 -23.18 13.21
C LEU A 329 11.61 -24.36 12.31
N LEU A 330 11.57 -24.15 10.99
CA LEU A 330 11.32 -25.22 10.00
C LEU A 330 12.42 -26.28 10.03
N GLU A 331 13.69 -25.88 10.12
CA GLU A 331 14.83 -26.81 10.22
C GLU A 331 14.78 -27.66 11.48
N GLN A 332 14.25 -27.13 12.59
CA GLN A 332 14.15 -27.87 13.86
C GLN A 332 12.83 -28.64 14.02
N GLY A 333 11.81 -28.36 13.19
CA GLY A 333 10.51 -29.04 13.20
C GLY A 333 9.60 -28.73 14.40
N SER A 334 10.08 -28.02 15.42
CA SER A 334 9.25 -27.56 16.55
C SER A 334 9.92 -26.45 17.36
N LEU A 335 9.11 -25.64 18.05
CA LEU A 335 9.61 -24.62 18.98
C LEU A 335 10.40 -25.23 20.15
N ALA A 336 10.04 -26.45 20.59
CA ALA A 336 10.76 -27.14 21.65
C ALA A 336 12.18 -27.52 21.22
N ALA A 337 12.34 -28.13 20.04
CA ALA A 337 13.65 -28.47 19.47
C ALA A 337 14.51 -27.23 19.19
N ALA A 338 13.90 -26.15 18.68
CA ALA A 338 14.59 -24.88 18.51
C ALA A 338 15.08 -24.28 19.85
N ARG A 339 14.29 -24.44 20.93
CA ARG A 339 14.66 -23.99 22.27
C ARG A 339 15.84 -24.79 22.84
N GLU A 340 15.85 -26.11 22.65
CA GLU A 340 16.97 -26.98 23.08
C GLU A 340 18.29 -26.63 22.39
N LYS A 341 18.24 -26.16 21.14
CA LYS A 341 19.41 -25.67 20.40
C LYS A 341 19.77 -24.21 20.68
N GLY A 342 19.05 -23.52 21.56
CA GLY A 342 19.31 -22.12 21.92
C GLY A 342 18.97 -21.11 20.81
N LEU A 343 18.14 -21.50 19.82
CA LEU A 343 17.74 -20.63 18.71
C LEU A 343 16.55 -19.71 19.07
N VAL A 344 15.79 -20.07 20.11
CA VAL A 344 14.68 -19.24 20.60
C VAL A 344 15.23 -18.15 21.53
N ARG A 345 15.03 -16.89 21.14
CA ARG A 345 15.48 -15.71 21.87
C ARG A 345 14.37 -15.15 22.76
N MET A 346 14.74 -14.69 23.95
CA MET A 346 13.85 -13.99 24.88
C MET A 346 14.05 -12.48 24.76
N GLU A 347 13.23 -11.86 23.92
CA GLU A 347 13.36 -10.46 23.55
C GLU A 347 12.52 -9.53 24.43
N GLY A 348 13.05 -8.33 24.68
CA GLY A 348 12.44 -7.31 25.54
C GLY A 348 11.67 -6.24 24.76
N LYS A 349 11.29 -5.16 25.46
CA LYS A 349 10.50 -4.05 24.89
C LYS A 349 11.19 -3.29 23.75
N GLU A 350 12.52 -3.26 23.77
CA GLU A 350 13.34 -2.55 22.77
C GLU A 350 13.62 -3.38 21.51
N TYR A 351 13.21 -4.64 21.48
CA TYR A 351 13.44 -5.48 20.30
C TYR A 351 12.62 -4.99 19.11
N VAL A 352 13.30 -4.77 17.99
CA VAL A 352 12.69 -4.45 16.70
C VAL A 352 12.41 -5.76 15.98
N VAL A 353 11.13 -6.02 15.71
CA VAL A 353 10.68 -7.25 15.05
C VAL A 353 11.24 -7.31 13.63
N GLN A 354 11.71 -8.50 13.25
CA GLN A 354 12.25 -8.77 11.91
C GLN A 354 11.24 -9.53 11.05
N ASP A 355 11.40 -9.43 9.73
CA ASP A 355 10.52 -10.14 8.80
C ASP A 355 10.68 -11.67 8.95
N GLY A 356 9.55 -12.38 9.02
CA GLY A 356 9.52 -13.82 9.21
C GLY A 356 9.88 -14.29 10.62
N ASP A 357 9.97 -13.39 11.60
CA ASP A 357 10.03 -13.79 13.01
C ASP A 357 8.75 -14.55 13.38
N ASN A 358 8.90 -15.77 13.92
CA ASN A 358 7.81 -16.49 14.57
C ASN A 358 7.82 -16.17 16.07
N ILE A 359 6.73 -15.60 16.57
CA ILE A 359 6.71 -14.96 17.89
C ILE A 359 5.63 -15.54 18.79
N LEU A 360 6.02 -15.87 20.03
CA LEU A 360 5.10 -16.14 21.13
C LEU A 360 5.23 -15.03 22.18
N PHE A 361 4.19 -14.21 22.33
CA PHE A 361 4.18 -13.11 23.30
C PHE A 361 3.81 -13.59 24.71
N ARG A 362 4.59 -13.15 25.70
CA ARG A 362 4.29 -13.32 27.13
C ARG A 362 3.77 -12.00 27.67
N PHE A 363 2.57 -12.01 28.22
CA PHE A 363 1.90 -10.83 28.76
C PHE A 363 1.18 -11.18 30.06
N ASN A 364 0.90 -10.15 30.87
CA ASN A 364 0.01 -10.26 32.02
C ASN A 364 -1.33 -9.62 31.69
N VAL A 365 -2.43 -10.22 32.16
CA VAL A 365 -3.79 -9.68 32.03
C VAL A 365 -4.12 -8.78 33.21
#